data_AF-A0AAW0Y9R9-F1
#
_entry.id   AF-A0AAW0Y9R9-F1
#
_cell.length_a   1.000
_cell.length_b   1.000
_cell.length_c   1.000
_cell.angle_alpha   90.00
_cell.angle_beta   90.00
_cell.angle_gamma   90.00
#
_symmetry.space_group_name_H-M   'P 1'
#
loop_
_entity.id
_entity.type
_entity.pdbx_description
1 polymer ?
#
loop_
_entity_poly.entity_id
_entity_poly.type
_entity_poly.pdbx_seq_one_letter_code
_entity_poly.pdbx_strand_id
1 'polypeptide(L)'
;MTHSQSGMCDLCGDDHEACNCPMLSQLDLLTKQVEDRESQFAFQSLPSWVQVEDYCQRLRLVVANHSLPKFTKLGPLIAPHTPNLDPATTFPLKICHMGGGHTYLDLSRKWLCNWLSLIPPGSPSNKNLMACQASIAD
;
A
#
# COMPACT_ATOMS: atom_id res chain seq x y z
N MET A 1 -39.80 -39.82 2.09
CA MET A 1 -40.33 -38.49 2.47
C MET A 1 -39.34 -37.46 1.96
N THR A 2 -39.64 -36.88 0.81
CA THR A 2 -38.84 -35.86 0.11
C THR A 2 -39.16 -34.50 0.72
N HIS A 3 -38.19 -33.86 1.38
CA HIS A 3 -38.30 -32.45 1.73
C HIS A 3 -37.92 -31.61 0.50
N SER A 4 -38.94 -31.21 -0.26
CA SER A 4 -38.83 -30.08 -1.20
C SER A 4 -38.74 -28.79 -0.39
N GLN A 5 -37.55 -28.22 -0.26
CA GLN A 5 -37.41 -26.80 0.02
C GLN A 5 -37.46 -26.08 -1.33
N SER A 6 -38.58 -25.39 -1.56
CA SER A 6 -38.70 -24.37 -2.60
C SER A 6 -37.63 -23.32 -2.33
N GLY A 7 -36.56 -23.35 -3.12
CA GLY A 7 -35.39 -22.51 -2.95
C GLY A 7 -35.53 -21.27 -3.81
N MET A 8 -36.32 -20.30 -3.34
CA MET A 8 -36.27 -18.97 -3.91
C MET A 8 -34.83 -18.48 -3.82
N CYS A 9 -34.29 -17.98 -4.92
CA CYS A 9 -32.91 -17.54 -5.01
C CYS A 9 -32.72 -16.28 -4.17
N ASP A 10 -31.81 -16.34 -3.21
CA ASP A 10 -31.49 -15.19 -2.35
C ASP A 10 -30.90 -13.98 -3.11
N LEU A 11 -30.51 -14.16 -4.38
CA LEU A 11 -29.89 -13.12 -5.20
C LEU A 11 -30.89 -12.33 -6.07
N CYS A 12 -31.82 -13.00 -6.73
CA CYS A 12 -32.80 -12.34 -7.61
C CYS A 12 -34.26 -12.62 -7.26
N GLY A 13 -34.52 -13.54 -6.34
CA GLY A 13 -35.87 -13.92 -5.93
C GLY A 13 -36.60 -14.85 -6.89
N ASP A 14 -35.94 -15.46 -7.88
CA ASP A 14 -36.58 -16.46 -8.77
C ASP A 14 -36.42 -17.90 -8.24
N ASP A 15 -37.08 -18.89 -8.84
CA ASP A 15 -37.04 -20.30 -8.40
C ASP A 15 -35.87 -21.07 -9.03
N HIS A 16 -34.73 -21.05 -8.34
CA HIS A 16 -33.48 -21.73 -8.70
C HIS A 16 -32.48 -21.62 -7.54
N GLU A 17 -31.53 -22.55 -7.48
CA GLU A 17 -30.43 -22.45 -6.52
C GLU A 17 -29.57 -21.20 -6.79
N ALA A 18 -29.15 -20.51 -5.72
CA ALA A 18 -28.37 -19.27 -5.83
C ALA A 18 -27.08 -19.42 -6.66
N CYS A 19 -26.45 -20.60 -6.65
CA CYS A 19 -25.26 -20.91 -7.45
C CYS A 19 -25.50 -20.91 -8.96
N ASN A 20 -26.74 -21.07 -9.41
CA ASN A 20 -27.15 -21.03 -10.80
C ASN A 20 -27.77 -19.68 -11.19
N CYS A 21 -27.56 -18.64 -10.39
CA CYS A 21 -28.16 -17.35 -10.63
C CYS A 21 -27.44 -16.58 -11.74
N PRO A 22 -28.14 -16.10 -12.79
CA PRO A 22 -27.52 -15.28 -13.82
C PRO A 22 -27.07 -13.92 -13.28
N MET A 23 -27.51 -13.50 -12.08
CA MET A 23 -26.92 -12.35 -11.40
C MET A 23 -25.50 -12.62 -10.90
N LEU A 24 -25.07 -13.87 -10.68
CA LEU A 24 -23.68 -14.17 -10.30
C LEU A 24 -22.70 -13.83 -11.42
N SER A 25 -23.06 -14.10 -12.68
CA SER A 25 -22.20 -13.73 -13.82
C SER A 25 -22.16 -12.21 -14.06
N GLN A 26 -23.21 -11.48 -13.66
CA GLN A 26 -23.20 -10.01 -13.61
C GLN A 26 -22.44 -9.48 -12.40
N LEU A 27 -22.52 -10.16 -11.25
CA LEU A 27 -21.73 -9.86 -10.07
C LEU A 27 -20.26 -10.04 -10.39
N ASP A 28 -19.81 -11.09 -11.08
CA ASP A 28 -18.39 -11.23 -11.46
C ASP A 28 -17.89 -10.06 -12.35
N LEU A 29 -18.78 -9.43 -13.14
CA LEU A 29 -18.44 -8.23 -13.93
C LEU A 29 -18.43 -6.94 -13.10
N LEU A 30 -19.26 -6.84 -12.04
CA LEU A 30 -19.30 -5.73 -11.06
C LEU A 30 -18.34 -5.92 -9.88
N THR A 31 -17.89 -7.15 -9.66
CA THR A 31 -16.84 -7.60 -8.73
C THR A 31 -15.52 -7.74 -9.47
N LYS A 32 -15.35 -6.96 -10.55
CA LYS A 32 -14.14 -6.14 -10.61
C LYS A 32 -14.11 -5.39 -9.28
N GLN A 33 -13.46 -6.00 -8.29
CA GLN A 33 -12.97 -5.30 -7.13
C GLN A 33 -12.48 -3.98 -7.68
N VAL A 34 -13.18 -2.90 -7.31
CA VAL A 34 -12.55 -1.59 -7.30
C VAL A 34 -11.42 -1.85 -6.33
N GLU A 35 -10.27 -2.27 -6.86
CA GLU A 35 -9.11 -2.53 -6.05
C GLU A 35 -8.95 -1.22 -5.30
N ASP A 36 -8.98 -1.29 -3.98
CA ASP A 36 -8.84 -0.17 -3.05
C ASP A 36 -7.41 0.40 -3.11
N ARG A 37 -6.80 0.39 -4.31
CA ARG A 37 -5.50 0.94 -4.67
C ARG A 37 -5.45 2.45 -4.42
N GLU A 38 -6.60 3.12 -4.35
CA GLU A 38 -6.70 4.58 -4.42
C GLU A 38 -7.11 5.28 -3.12
N SER A 39 -7.31 4.54 -2.02
CA SER A 39 -7.70 5.12 -0.71
C SER A 39 -6.52 5.37 0.24
N GLN A 40 -5.28 5.25 -0.23
CA GLN A 40 -4.09 5.42 0.61
C GLN A 40 -3.39 6.75 0.29
N PHE A 41 -3.36 7.68 1.26
CA PHE A 41 -2.65 8.98 1.20
C PHE A 41 -1.25 8.91 0.55
N ALA A 42 -0.56 7.77 0.67
CA ALA A 42 0.71 7.52 0.02
C ALA A 42 0.67 7.69 -1.50
N PHE A 43 -0.38 7.20 -2.20
CA PHE A 43 -0.50 7.38 -3.65
C PHE A 43 -0.96 8.79 -4.02
N GLN A 44 -1.85 9.38 -3.22
CA GLN A 44 -2.34 10.74 -3.47
C GLN A 44 -1.26 11.81 -3.29
N SER A 45 -0.25 11.53 -2.46
CA SER A 45 0.88 12.43 -2.22
C SER A 45 2.03 12.26 -3.23
N LEU A 46 1.86 11.45 -4.28
CA LEU A 46 2.86 11.29 -5.34
C LEU A 46 3.11 12.62 -6.05
N PRO A 47 4.38 13.07 -6.17
CA PRO A 47 4.72 14.18 -7.04
C PRO A 47 4.44 13.82 -8.50
N SER A 48 4.09 14.81 -9.33
CA SER A 48 3.82 14.61 -10.77
C SER A 48 4.99 14.01 -11.57
N TRP A 49 6.19 14.06 -11.02
CA TRP A 49 7.39 13.48 -11.63
C TRP A 49 7.70 12.05 -11.18
N VAL A 50 6.85 11.46 -10.34
CA VAL A 50 6.98 10.08 -9.84
C VAL A 50 5.84 9.23 -10.36
N GLN A 51 6.14 7.98 -10.71
CA GLN A 51 5.16 6.96 -11.05
C GLN A 51 5.40 5.69 -10.24
N VAL A 52 4.33 4.92 -10.02
CA VAL A 52 4.40 3.60 -9.42
C VAL A 52 4.07 2.57 -10.49
N GLU A 53 5.02 1.68 -10.76
CA GLU A 53 4.91 0.65 -11.79
C GLU A 53 4.80 -0.73 -11.14
N ASP A 54 3.89 -1.57 -11.64
CA ASP A 54 3.80 -2.96 -11.23
C ASP A 54 4.88 -3.78 -11.96
N TYR A 55 5.89 -4.24 -11.23
CA TYR A 55 6.95 -5.12 -11.69
C TYR A 55 6.70 -6.55 -11.19
N CYS A 56 6.43 -7.49 -12.10
CA CYS A 56 6.23 -8.92 -11.81
C CYS A 56 5.31 -9.23 -10.60
N GLN A 57 4.00 -9.30 -10.85
CA GLN A 57 2.90 -9.81 -10.01
C GLN A 57 2.76 -9.32 -8.55
N ARG A 58 3.79 -8.74 -7.90
CA ARG A 58 3.78 -8.24 -6.51
C ARG A 58 4.83 -7.18 -6.18
N LEU A 59 5.84 -6.93 -7.02
CA LEU A 59 6.81 -5.88 -6.74
C LEU A 59 6.30 -4.56 -7.33
N ARG A 60 6.25 -3.49 -6.54
CA ARG A 60 6.00 -2.14 -7.05
C ARG A 60 7.30 -1.37 -7.10
N LEU A 61 7.60 -0.78 -8.26
CA LEU A 61 8.71 0.14 -8.43
C LEU A 61 8.19 1.57 -8.31
N VAL A 62 8.99 2.43 -7.66
CA VAL A 62 8.74 3.87 -7.63
C VAL A 62 9.79 4.52 -8.52
N VAL A 63 9.35 5.09 -9.64
CA VAL A 63 10.21 5.53 -10.72
C VAL A 63 10.06 7.03 -10.92
N ALA A 64 11.18 7.72 -11.16
CA ALA A 64 11.17 9.12 -11.56
C ALA A 64 11.06 9.24 -13.09
N ASN A 65 10.17 10.11 -13.56
CA ASN A 65 9.93 10.33 -14.99
C ASN A 65 11.06 11.10 -15.69
N HIS A 66 12.05 11.59 -14.92
CA HIS A 66 13.21 12.29 -15.41
C HIS A 66 14.42 12.03 -14.51
N SER A 67 15.62 12.37 -15.00
CA SER A 67 16.85 12.23 -14.24
C SER A 67 16.89 13.21 -13.06
N LEU A 68 17.08 12.69 -11.85
CA LEU A 68 17.29 13.50 -10.66
C LEU A 68 18.80 13.78 -10.48
N PRO A 69 19.19 15.03 -10.15
CA PRO A 69 20.56 15.33 -9.78
C PRO A 69 21.03 14.50 -8.58
N LYS A 70 22.33 14.17 -8.54
CA LYS A 70 22.94 13.56 -7.35
C LYS A 70 22.72 14.46 -6.13
N PHE A 71 22.51 13.84 -4.97
CA PHE A 71 22.25 14.52 -3.69
C PHE A 71 20.92 15.29 -3.61
N THR A 72 19.98 15.01 -4.52
CA THR A 72 18.60 15.48 -4.39
C THR A 72 18.01 14.98 -3.07
N LYS A 73 17.50 15.89 -2.25
CA LYS A 73 16.84 15.56 -0.98
C LYS A 73 15.38 15.25 -1.24
N LEU A 74 14.93 14.09 -0.77
CA LEU A 74 13.53 13.70 -0.78
C LEU A 74 13.04 13.65 0.67
N GLY A 75 12.01 14.41 1.02
CA GLY A 75 11.49 14.36 2.38
C GLY A 75 10.70 15.60 2.82
N PRO A 76 10.25 15.59 4.08
CA PRO A 76 10.40 14.47 5.03
C PRO A 76 9.53 13.26 4.67
N LEU A 77 9.93 12.07 5.10
CA LEU A 77 9.03 10.91 5.14
C LEU A 77 7.98 11.17 6.22
N ILE A 78 6.70 11.06 5.85
CA ILE A 78 5.57 11.21 6.77
C ILE A 78 5.04 9.80 7.05
N ALA A 79 5.01 9.42 8.33
CA ALA A 79 4.46 8.16 8.81
C ALA A 79 4.18 8.25 10.33
N PRO A 80 3.27 7.43 10.89
CA PRO A 80 3.07 7.36 12.33
C PRO A 80 4.32 6.88 13.08
N HIS A 81 4.57 7.48 14.24
CA HIS A 81 5.56 6.96 15.19
C HIS A 81 4.95 5.81 16.00
N THR A 82 5.76 4.78 16.25
CA THR A 82 5.39 3.63 17.08
C THR A 82 6.57 3.20 17.96
N PRO A 83 6.33 2.74 19.20
CA PRO A 83 7.39 2.16 20.03
C PRO A 83 7.88 0.80 19.50
N ASN A 84 7.01 0.06 18.79
CA ASN A 84 7.30 -1.29 18.30
C ASN A 84 6.87 -1.45 16.84
N LEU A 85 7.61 -2.25 16.08
CA LEU A 85 7.25 -2.66 14.72
C LEU A 85 6.91 -4.15 14.68
N ASP A 86 6.21 -4.56 13.62
CA ASP A 86 6.06 -5.97 13.29
C ASP A 86 7.45 -6.63 13.15
N PRO A 87 7.72 -7.76 13.83
CA PRO A 87 8.97 -8.50 13.68
C PRO A 87 9.34 -8.88 12.24
N ALA A 88 8.35 -8.98 11.34
CA ALA A 88 8.57 -9.24 9.92
C ALA A 88 9.07 -8.02 9.13
N THR A 89 9.19 -6.85 9.76
CA THR A 89 9.68 -5.62 9.09
C THR A 89 11.14 -5.78 8.67
N THR A 90 11.40 -5.77 7.37
CA THR A 90 12.75 -5.99 6.81
C THR A 90 13.62 -4.74 6.79
N PHE A 91 13.02 -3.55 6.89
CA PHE A 91 13.73 -2.26 6.83
C PHE A 91 13.15 -1.25 7.83
N PRO A 92 13.45 -1.39 9.14
CA PRO A 92 12.92 -0.51 10.17
C PRO A 92 13.57 0.88 10.10
N LEU A 93 12.75 1.93 9.98
CA LEU A 93 13.21 3.31 10.05
C LEU A 93 13.11 3.82 11.49
N LYS A 94 14.25 3.84 12.17
CA LYS A 94 14.38 4.26 13.58
C LYS A 94 14.59 5.77 13.67
N ILE A 95 13.87 6.40 14.59
CA ILE A 95 14.06 7.80 14.98
C ILE A 95 14.63 7.85 16.39
N CYS A 96 15.86 8.32 16.51
CA CYS A 96 16.53 8.51 17.79
C CYS A 96 16.12 9.87 18.39
N HIS A 97 15.67 9.90 19.64
CA HIS A 97 15.23 11.14 20.28
C HIS A 97 16.37 11.83 21.03
N MET A 98 16.27 13.16 21.11
CA MET A 98 17.14 13.96 21.98
C MET A 98 16.87 13.56 23.43
N GLY A 99 17.93 13.28 24.20
CA GLY A 99 17.80 12.77 25.58
C GLY A 99 17.72 11.25 25.71
N GLY A 100 17.81 10.51 24.60
CA GLY A 100 17.84 9.05 24.59
C GLY A 100 16.49 8.41 24.25
N GLY A 101 16.50 7.09 24.08
CA GLY A 101 15.35 6.35 23.57
C GLY A 101 15.16 6.49 22.06
N HIS A 102 14.14 5.82 21.54
CA HIS A 102 13.82 5.82 20.12
C HIS A 102 12.36 5.44 19.88
N THR A 103 11.87 5.83 18.71
CA THR A 103 10.66 5.28 18.10
C THR A 103 10.98 4.78 16.70
N TYR A 104 10.01 4.14 16.06
CA TYR A 104 10.08 3.73 14.67
C TYR A 104 8.98 4.43 13.87
N LEU A 105 9.22 4.58 12.57
CA LEU A 105 8.17 4.95 11.62
C LEU A 105 7.43 3.69 11.15
N ASP A 106 6.13 3.65 11.37
CA ASP A 106 5.25 2.56 10.94
C ASP A 106 4.79 2.78 9.49
N LEU A 107 5.39 2.02 8.57
CA LEU A 107 5.08 2.08 7.14
C LEU A 107 4.02 1.09 6.68
N SER A 108 3.40 0.32 7.60
CA SER A 108 2.39 -0.69 7.25
C SER A 108 1.06 -0.03 6.85
N ARG A 109 0.73 1.10 7.48
CA ARG A 109 -0.51 1.85 7.25
C ARG A 109 -0.29 2.92 6.19
N LYS A 110 -0.22 2.51 4.93
CA LYS A 110 0.03 3.39 3.77
C LYS A 110 -0.94 4.57 3.64
N TRP A 111 -2.16 4.46 4.18
CA TRP A 111 -3.12 5.57 4.22
C TRP A 111 -2.77 6.68 5.22
N LEU A 112 -1.78 6.47 6.09
CA LEU A 112 -1.24 7.48 7.02
C LEU A 112 0.18 7.95 6.62
N CYS A 113 0.70 7.42 5.52
CA CYS A 113 2.07 7.68 5.08
C CYS A 113 2.09 8.46 3.77
N ASN A 114 3.14 9.26 3.51
CA ASN A 114 3.31 9.86 2.18
C ASN A 114 3.96 8.88 1.17
N TRP A 115 4.08 9.31 -0.07
CA TRP A 115 4.57 8.51 -1.21
C TRP A 115 5.95 7.89 -1.00
N LEU A 116 6.80 8.49 -0.16
CA LEU A 116 8.12 7.94 0.16
C LEU A 116 8.02 6.57 0.83
N SER A 117 6.90 6.27 1.51
CA SER A 117 6.63 4.96 2.08
C SER A 117 6.37 3.86 1.04
N LEU A 118 6.15 4.22 -0.23
CA LEU A 118 5.97 3.28 -1.33
C LEU A 118 7.29 2.76 -1.88
N ILE A 119 8.41 3.45 -1.59
CA ILE A 119 9.73 3.06 -2.06
C ILE A 119 10.13 1.76 -1.35
N PRO A 120 10.35 0.66 -2.09
CA PRO A 120 10.77 -0.58 -1.47
C PRO A 120 12.22 -0.46 -0.96
N PRO A 121 12.61 -1.24 0.06
CA PRO A 121 14.01 -1.37 0.45
C PRO A 121 14.86 -1.80 -0.76
N GLY A 122 15.90 -1.04 -1.07
CA GLY A 122 16.77 -1.31 -2.21
C GLY A 122 17.61 -2.59 -2.00
N SER A 123 17.80 -3.37 -3.07
CA SER A 123 18.79 -4.44 -3.09
C SER A 123 20.22 -3.86 -3.15
N PRO A 124 21.27 -4.61 -2.78
CA PRO A 124 22.66 -4.19 -2.93
C PRO A 124 23.04 -3.74 -4.34
N SER A 125 22.41 -4.31 -5.37
CA SER A 125 22.66 -4.01 -6.77
C SER A 125 21.96 -2.74 -7.28
N ASN A 126 20.91 -2.27 -6.59
CA ASN A 126 20.03 -1.20 -7.07
C ASN A 126 19.85 -0.10 -6.01
N LYS A 127 20.96 0.46 -5.50
CA LYS A 127 20.96 1.54 -4.50
C LYS A 127 21.20 2.90 -5.15
N ASN A 128 20.20 3.77 -5.12
CA ASN A 128 20.30 5.16 -5.57
C ASN A 128 19.83 6.19 -4.51
N LEU A 129 19.30 5.73 -3.38
CA LEU A 129 18.85 6.56 -2.25
C LEU A 129 19.49 6.10 -0.94
N MET A 130 19.64 7.06 -0.02
CA MET A 130 20.06 6.83 1.36
C MET A 130 19.05 7.49 2.29
N ALA A 131 18.56 6.74 3.29
CA ALA A 131 17.69 7.27 4.33
C ALA A 131 18.54 7.83 5.48
N CYS A 132 18.28 9.08 5.86
CA CYS A 132 19.01 9.77 6.92
C CYS A 132 18.02 10.42 7.89
N GLN A 133 18.25 10.28 9.20
CA GLN A 133 17.61 11.13 10.19
C GLN A 133 18.38 12.45 10.23
N ALA A 134 17.72 13.55 9.84
CA ALA A 134 18.27 14.88 9.95
C ALA A 134 17.51 15.66 11.01
N SER A 135 18.23 16.31 11.92
CA SER A 135 17.68 17.41 12.72
C SER A 135 17.53 18.62 11.80
N ILE A 136 16.35 19.22 11.74
CA ILE A 136 16.23 20.57 11.17
C ILE A 136 16.97 21.47 12.16
N ALA A 137 18.11 22.02 11.73
CA ALA A 137 18.72 23.13 12.44
C ALA A 137 17.86 24.35 12.11
N ASP A 138 17.24 24.94 13.14
CA ASP A 138 16.57 26.23 13.06
C ASP A 138 17.57 27.36 12.76
#